data_AF-H3GZX8-F1
#
_entry.id   AF-H3GZX8-F1
#
_cell.length_a   1.000
_cell.length_b   1.000
_cell.length_c   1.000
_cell.angle_alpha   90.00
_cell.angle_beta   90.00
_cell.angle_gamma   90.00
#
_symmetry.space_group_name_H-M   'P 1'
#
loop_
_entity.id
_entity.type
_entity.pdbx_description
1 polymer ?
#
loop_
_entity_poly.entity_id
_entity_poly.type
_entity_poly.pdbx_seq_one_letter_code
_entity_poly.pdbx_strand_id
1 'polypeptide(L)'
;MAPVKRPLSSYMHFCNERRRQVMDENPGVRIGQIQKVISAQWKALTPEQKEVYVQIAAKDKARYEQELLDNPQVNDEPSVEQKDSNACIYPLGRVRKMVQCDPDVGKVSRDALLAISKASELFAQFLGTKSYEQALYRNKRQLKASDVTRTIQTTASLDWLREDFPDVRPSRADAPAAKKDQEKDKRTLPDSASFFKPRAAEEANE
;
A
#
# COMPACT_ATOMS: atom_id res chain seq x y z
N MET A 1 28.16 -14.80 -6.50
CA MET A 1 27.62 -15.04 -7.85
C MET A 1 26.45 -14.10 -8.08
N ALA A 2 26.30 -13.53 -9.28
CA ALA A 2 25.21 -12.59 -9.56
C ALA A 2 23.87 -13.33 -9.68
N PRO A 3 22.74 -12.71 -9.29
CA PRO A 3 21.42 -13.31 -9.43
C PRO A 3 21.09 -13.57 -10.91
N VAL A 4 20.50 -14.73 -11.20
CA VAL A 4 20.02 -15.11 -12.54
C VAL A 4 18.95 -14.12 -12.99
N LYS A 5 19.16 -13.47 -14.14
CA LYS A 5 18.26 -12.43 -14.65
C LYS A 5 17.02 -13.07 -15.27
N ARG A 6 15.83 -12.60 -14.86
CA ARG A 6 14.54 -13.07 -15.39
C ARG A 6 14.46 -12.93 -16.93
N PRO A 7 13.74 -13.84 -17.61
CA PRO A 7 13.64 -13.79 -19.05
C PRO A 7 12.72 -12.65 -19.50
N LEU A 8 13.04 -12.05 -20.63
CA LEU A 8 12.30 -10.95 -21.25
C LEU A 8 11.19 -11.50 -22.17
N SER A 9 10.06 -10.79 -22.21
CA SER A 9 8.99 -11.08 -23.16
C SER A 9 9.36 -10.66 -24.58
N SER A 10 8.70 -11.24 -25.59
CA SER A 10 8.87 -10.89 -27.01
C SER A 10 8.73 -9.39 -27.26
N TYR A 11 7.74 -8.75 -26.64
CA TYR A 11 7.56 -7.30 -26.72
C TYR A 11 8.72 -6.52 -26.09
N MET A 12 9.31 -7.01 -25.00
CA MET A 12 10.41 -6.33 -24.32
C MET A 12 11.71 -6.41 -25.14
N HIS A 13 11.96 -7.53 -25.81
CA HIS A 13 13.06 -7.64 -26.78
C HIS A 13 12.89 -6.64 -27.92
N PHE A 14 11.70 -6.55 -28.51
CA PHE A 14 11.38 -5.54 -29.53
C PHE A 14 11.57 -4.12 -29.01
N CYS A 15 11.07 -3.81 -27.82
CA CYS A 15 11.23 -2.48 -27.21
C CYS A 15 12.70 -2.12 -27.02
N ASN A 16 13.54 -3.04 -26.55
CA ASN A 16 14.94 -2.76 -26.29
C ASN A 16 15.72 -2.47 -27.58
N GLU A 17 15.40 -3.19 -28.65
CA GLU A 17 16.00 -2.96 -29.97
C GLU A 17 15.53 -1.62 -30.56
N ARG A 18 14.22 -1.37 -30.58
CA ARG A 18 13.65 -0.19 -31.22
C ARG A 18 13.80 1.09 -30.42
N ARG A 19 13.90 1.02 -29.09
CA ARG A 19 14.04 2.21 -28.25
C ARG A 19 15.27 3.03 -28.61
N ARG A 20 16.39 2.37 -28.91
CA ARG A 20 17.62 3.07 -29.32
C ARG A 20 17.45 3.75 -30.69
N GLN A 21 16.92 3.03 -31.66
CA GLN A 21 16.66 3.55 -33.00
C GLN A 21 15.70 4.75 -32.97
N VAL A 22 14.56 4.61 -32.27
CA VAL A 22 13.56 5.69 -32.17
C VAL A 22 14.13 6.89 -31.41
N MET A 23 15.01 6.69 -30.44
CA MET A 23 15.68 7.79 -29.72
C MET A 23 16.70 8.53 -30.59
N ASP A 24 17.46 7.81 -31.41
CA ASP A 24 18.44 8.39 -32.34
C ASP A 24 17.74 9.14 -33.50
N GLU A 25 16.61 8.63 -33.99
CA GLU A 25 15.77 9.29 -35.00
C GLU A 25 14.99 10.50 -34.45
N ASN A 26 14.76 10.52 -33.13
CA ASN A 26 13.99 11.57 -32.45
C ASN A 26 14.80 12.19 -31.28
N PRO A 27 15.93 12.84 -31.58
CA PRO A 27 16.77 13.44 -30.54
C PRO A 27 15.98 14.53 -29.80
N GLY A 28 15.97 14.46 -28.47
CA GLY A 28 15.29 15.44 -27.61
C GLY A 28 13.81 15.16 -27.32
N VAL A 29 13.22 14.10 -27.88
CA VAL A 29 11.85 13.68 -27.56
C VAL A 29 11.78 12.96 -26.22
N ARG A 30 10.71 13.19 -25.44
CA ARG A 30 10.56 12.61 -24.11
C ARG A 30 10.38 11.08 -24.21
N ILE A 31 11.01 10.33 -23.31
CA ILE A 31 10.94 8.86 -23.23
C ILE A 31 9.49 8.32 -23.27
N GLY A 32 8.54 9.03 -22.66
CA GLY A 32 7.11 8.64 -22.70
C GLY A 32 6.48 8.71 -24.09
N GLN A 33 6.91 9.64 -24.94
CA GLN A 33 6.47 9.71 -26.35
C GLN A 33 7.15 8.62 -27.18
N ILE A 34 8.43 8.35 -26.93
CA ILE A 34 9.17 7.24 -27.55
C ILE A 34 8.45 5.90 -27.30
N GLN A 35 8.03 5.64 -26.06
CA GLN A 35 7.30 4.41 -25.72
C GLN A 35 5.97 4.28 -26.49
N LYS A 36 5.27 5.39 -26.75
CA LYS A 36 4.04 5.39 -27.58
C LYS A 36 4.35 4.98 -29.01
N VAL A 37 5.41 5.54 -29.61
CA VAL A 37 5.85 5.20 -30.97
C VAL A 37 6.18 3.71 -31.08
N ILE A 38 6.97 3.18 -30.14
CA ILE A 38 7.34 1.76 -30.10
C ILE A 38 6.10 0.87 -29.97
N SER A 39 5.15 1.23 -29.10
CA SER A 39 3.92 0.45 -28.93
C SER A 39 3.06 0.41 -30.20
N ALA A 40 3.05 1.50 -30.97
CA ALA A 40 2.36 1.55 -32.26
C ALA A 40 3.08 0.69 -33.31
N GLN A 41 4.40 0.76 -33.37
CA GLN A 41 5.21 -0.09 -34.27
C GLN A 41 5.00 -1.58 -33.98
N TRP A 42 4.98 -2.00 -32.70
CA TRP A 42 4.69 -3.38 -32.33
C TRP A 42 3.31 -3.86 -32.81
N LYS A 43 2.29 -3.00 -32.70
CA LYS A 43 0.94 -3.33 -33.19
C LYS A 43 0.92 -3.47 -34.71
N ALA A 44 1.69 -2.64 -35.41
CA ALA A 44 1.79 -2.65 -36.87
C ALA A 44 2.61 -3.84 -37.43
N LEU A 45 3.43 -4.52 -36.61
CA LEU A 45 4.17 -5.70 -37.07
C LEU A 45 3.24 -6.85 -37.46
N THR A 46 3.61 -7.54 -38.54
CA THR A 46 2.95 -8.77 -38.99
C THR A 46 3.19 -9.92 -38.00
N PRO A 47 2.37 -10.98 -38.03
CA PRO A 47 2.60 -12.18 -37.23
C PRO A 47 4.00 -12.77 -37.45
N GLU A 48 4.48 -12.79 -38.70
CA GLU A 48 5.81 -13.28 -39.08
C GLU A 48 6.94 -12.46 -38.46
N GLN A 49 6.81 -11.13 -38.44
CA GLN A 49 7.80 -10.26 -37.81
C GLN A 49 7.78 -10.38 -36.28
N LYS A 50 6.61 -10.60 -35.69
CA LYS A 50 6.46 -10.88 -34.26
C LYS A 50 7.06 -12.24 -33.89
N GLU A 51 6.98 -13.22 -34.79
CA GLU A 51 7.48 -14.58 -34.58
C GLU A 51 8.98 -14.58 -34.26
N VAL A 52 9.77 -13.72 -34.90
CA VAL A 52 11.20 -13.55 -34.58
C VAL A 52 11.39 -13.22 -33.10
N TYR A 53 10.58 -12.30 -32.55
CA TYR A 53 10.65 -11.91 -31.15
C TYR A 53 10.07 -12.96 -30.20
N VAL A 54 9.09 -13.76 -30.65
CA VAL A 54 8.58 -14.92 -29.92
C VAL A 54 9.68 -15.96 -29.77
N GLN A 55 10.44 -16.25 -30.83
CA GLN A 55 11.58 -17.17 -30.78
C GLN A 55 12.72 -16.65 -29.90
N ILE A 56 13.02 -15.34 -29.95
CA ILE A 56 14.02 -14.74 -29.05
C ILE A 56 13.58 -14.90 -27.59
N ALA A 57 12.32 -14.60 -27.26
CA ALA A 57 11.79 -14.78 -25.91
C ALA A 57 11.78 -16.25 -25.47
N ALA A 58 11.49 -17.19 -26.39
CA ALA A 58 11.56 -18.62 -26.11
C ALA A 58 12.99 -19.07 -25.78
N LYS A 59 13.99 -18.57 -26.53
CA LYS A 59 15.41 -18.82 -26.22
C LYS A 59 15.84 -18.19 -24.89
N ASP A 60 15.38 -16.98 -24.60
CA ASP A 60 15.69 -16.29 -23.35
C ASP A 60 15.08 -17.00 -22.13
N LYS A 61 13.87 -17.54 -22.28
CA LYS A 61 13.23 -18.42 -21.32
C LYS A 61 14.02 -19.71 -21.10
N ALA A 62 14.46 -20.37 -22.17
CA ALA A 62 15.28 -21.58 -22.08
C ALA A 62 16.63 -21.32 -21.39
N ARG A 63 17.30 -20.18 -21.68
CA ARG A 63 18.51 -19.75 -20.95
C ARG A 63 18.23 -19.64 -19.46
N TYR A 64 17.17 -18.93 -19.08
CA TYR A 64 16.79 -18.75 -17.68
C TYR A 64 16.53 -20.07 -16.96
N GLU A 65 15.81 -21.00 -17.60
CA GLU A 65 15.54 -22.34 -17.06
C GLU A 65 16.84 -23.14 -16.86
N GLN A 66 17.77 -23.08 -17.81
CA GLN A 66 19.09 -23.72 -17.67
C GLN A 66 19.96 -23.08 -16.59
N GLU A 67 20.01 -21.75 -16.52
CA GLU A 67 20.76 -21.02 -15.48
C GLU A 67 20.19 -21.29 -14.08
N LEU A 68 18.87 -21.54 -13.97
CA LEU A 68 18.22 -21.93 -12.71
C LEU A 68 18.55 -23.37 -12.30
N LEU A 69 18.63 -24.30 -13.27
CA LEU A 69 19.05 -25.69 -13.03
C LEU A 69 20.52 -25.80 -12.59
N ASP A 70 21.40 -24.99 -13.20
CA ASP A 70 22.84 -24.98 -12.91
C ASP A 70 23.17 -24.25 -11.59
N ASN A 71 22.28 -23.36 -11.14
CA ASN A 71 22.45 -22.61 -9.89
C ASN A 71 21.22 -22.72 -8.96
N PRO A 72 20.97 -23.90 -8.36
CA PRO A 72 19.77 -24.19 -7.56
C PRO A 72 19.69 -23.41 -6.23
N GLN A 73 20.65 -22.56 -5.89
CA GLN A 73 20.72 -21.78 -4.64
C GLN A 73 20.20 -20.33 -4.77
N VAL A 74 19.49 -19.98 -5.85
CA VAL A 74 18.94 -18.61 -6.02
C VAL A 74 17.47 -18.66 -6.42
N ASN A 75 16.60 -18.43 -5.42
CA ASN A 75 15.17 -18.06 -5.47
C ASN A 75 14.12 -19.09 -5.00
N ASP A 76 14.32 -19.72 -3.84
CA ASP A 76 13.20 -20.16 -2.96
C ASP A 76 12.79 -19.05 -1.97
N GLU A 77 12.67 -17.83 -2.47
CA GLU A 77 11.81 -16.84 -1.82
C GLU A 77 10.66 -16.60 -2.79
N PRO A 78 9.42 -17.01 -2.45
CA PRO A 78 8.27 -16.51 -3.19
C PRO A 78 8.44 -15.00 -3.20
N SER A 79 8.32 -14.38 -4.38
CA SER A 79 8.22 -12.94 -4.44
C SER A 79 6.98 -12.57 -3.62
N VAL A 80 7.16 -12.32 -2.33
CA VAL A 80 6.33 -11.40 -1.57
C VAL A 80 6.24 -10.24 -2.53
N GLU A 81 5.04 -9.96 -3.03
CA GLU A 81 4.78 -8.69 -3.66
C GLU A 81 5.36 -7.67 -2.69
N GLN A 82 6.57 -7.17 -2.97
CA GLN A 82 7.12 -6.02 -2.30
C GLN A 82 6.25 -4.90 -2.82
N LYS A 83 5.03 -4.84 -2.29
CA LYS A 83 4.13 -3.71 -2.33
C LYS A 83 5.04 -2.57 -1.97
N ASP A 84 5.38 -1.73 -2.96
CA ASP A 84 6.49 -0.79 -2.88
C ASP A 84 6.52 -0.26 -1.46
N SER A 85 7.61 -0.43 -0.71
CA SER A 85 7.68 0.09 0.67
C SER A 85 7.46 1.62 0.70
N ASN A 86 7.57 2.25 -0.47
CA ASN A 86 7.24 3.64 -0.79
C ASN A 86 5.82 3.90 -1.35
N ALA A 87 4.95 2.88 -1.44
CA ALA A 87 3.56 3.04 -1.84
C ALA A 87 2.79 3.77 -0.74
N CYS A 88 2.72 5.08 -0.90
CA CYS A 88 1.95 5.94 -0.03
C CYS A 88 0.46 5.85 -0.41
N ILE A 89 -0.40 5.44 0.53
CA ILE A 89 -1.86 5.41 0.33
C ILE A 89 -2.42 6.84 0.15
N TYR A 90 -1.75 7.83 0.76
CA TYR A 90 -2.16 9.22 0.66
C TYR A 90 -1.47 9.95 -0.50
N PRO A 91 -2.20 10.75 -1.30
CA PRO A 91 -1.58 11.54 -2.36
C PRO A 91 -0.56 12.55 -1.80
N LEU A 92 0.72 12.42 -2.14
CA LEU A 92 1.80 13.28 -1.60
C LEU A 92 1.59 14.77 -1.87
N GLY A 93 0.92 15.14 -2.97
CA GLY A 93 0.56 16.53 -3.26
C GLY A 93 -0.45 17.12 -2.26
N ARG A 94 -1.37 16.30 -1.74
CA ARG A 94 -2.33 16.69 -0.69
C ARG A 94 -1.63 16.82 0.66
N VAL A 95 -0.78 15.85 1.00
CA VAL A 95 0.01 15.87 2.25
C VAL A 95 0.91 17.09 2.30
N ARG A 96 1.61 17.41 1.20
CA ARG A 96 2.42 18.64 1.10
C ARG A 96 1.59 19.90 1.40
N LYS A 97 0.41 20.01 0.80
CA LYS A 97 -0.48 21.17 1.04
C LYS A 97 -0.94 21.28 2.49
N MET A 98 -1.19 20.16 3.17
CA MET A 98 -1.56 20.16 4.60
C MET A 98 -0.40 20.59 5.49
N VAL A 99 0.81 20.06 5.24
CA VAL A 99 2.01 20.41 6.01
C VAL A 99 2.37 21.89 5.83
N GLN A 100 2.17 22.44 4.63
CA GLN A 100 2.41 23.86 4.32
C GLN A 100 1.25 24.79 4.70
N CYS A 101 0.22 24.30 5.42
CA CYS A 101 -0.74 25.19 6.07
C CYS A 101 -0.10 25.94 7.24
N ASP A 102 0.97 25.38 7.82
CA ASP A 102 1.77 26.04 8.84
C ASP A 102 2.68 27.11 8.19
N PRO A 103 2.57 28.39 8.58
CA PRO A 103 3.32 29.49 7.96
C PRO A 103 4.83 29.37 8.12
N ASP A 104 5.32 28.62 9.12
CA ASP A 104 6.75 28.46 9.39
C ASP A 104 7.37 27.30 8.58
N VAL A 105 6.56 26.52 7.86
CA VAL A 105 7.02 25.38 7.06
C VAL A 105 7.36 25.80 5.63
N GLY A 106 8.67 25.85 5.35
CA GLY A 106 9.22 26.09 4.01
C GLY A 106 9.17 24.88 3.07
N LYS A 107 10.32 24.51 2.50
CA LYS A 107 10.43 23.39 1.56
C LYS A 107 10.44 22.05 2.31
N VAL A 108 9.55 21.13 1.92
CA VAL A 108 9.45 19.78 2.51
C VAL A 108 10.05 18.73 1.57
N SER A 109 10.98 17.91 2.07
CA SER A 109 11.63 16.82 1.33
C SER A 109 10.66 15.68 1.00
N ARG A 110 10.98 14.86 0.00
CA ARG A 110 10.14 13.70 -0.36
C ARG A 110 10.05 12.69 0.77
N ASP A 111 11.15 12.43 1.46
CA ASP A 111 11.21 11.45 2.55
C ASP A 111 10.42 11.91 3.77
N ALA A 112 10.44 13.21 4.08
CA ALA A 112 9.57 13.77 5.13
C ALA A 112 8.09 13.57 4.79
N LEU A 113 7.69 13.79 3.53
CA LEU A 113 6.30 13.53 3.12
C LEU A 113 5.92 12.05 3.24
N LEU A 114 6.83 11.14 2.88
CA LEU A 114 6.59 9.70 3.01
C LEU A 114 6.45 9.28 4.49
N ALA A 115 7.33 9.80 5.35
CA ALA A 115 7.29 9.54 6.78
C ALA A 115 5.99 10.05 7.41
N ILE A 116 5.59 11.30 7.10
CA ILE A 116 4.33 11.89 7.58
C ILE A 116 3.14 11.04 7.12
N SER A 117 3.10 10.68 5.83
CA SER A 117 2.03 9.84 5.32
C SER A 117 1.94 8.49 6.03
N LYS A 118 3.08 7.84 6.30
CA LYS A 118 3.08 6.55 6.99
C LYS A 118 2.69 6.69 8.45
N ALA A 119 3.13 7.76 9.11
CA ALA A 119 2.69 8.10 10.46
C ALA A 119 1.17 8.34 10.52
N SER A 120 0.59 9.07 9.55
CA SER A 120 -0.86 9.29 9.46
C SER A 120 -1.64 7.98 9.23
N GLU A 121 -1.09 7.05 8.44
CA GLU A 121 -1.68 5.74 8.22
C GLU A 121 -1.72 4.93 9.52
N LEU A 122 -0.58 4.86 10.22
CA LEU A 122 -0.47 4.17 11.51
C LEU A 122 -1.35 4.84 12.58
N PHE A 123 -1.46 6.16 12.55
CA PHE A 123 -2.34 6.91 13.44
C PHE A 123 -3.82 6.56 13.21
N ALA A 124 -4.27 6.53 11.96
CA ALA A 124 -5.64 6.15 11.63
C ALA A 124 -5.96 4.70 12.07
N GLN A 125 -5.02 3.77 11.88
CA GLN A 125 -5.13 2.40 12.37
C GLN A 125 -5.19 2.36 13.90
N PHE A 126 -4.29 3.07 14.58
CA PHE A 126 -4.26 3.15 16.05
C PHE A 126 -5.58 3.66 16.61
N LEU A 127 -6.08 4.80 16.10
CA LEU A 127 -7.31 5.41 16.57
C LEU A 127 -8.52 4.50 16.31
N GLY A 128 -8.61 3.91 15.11
CA GLY A 128 -9.68 2.98 14.75
C GLY A 128 -9.71 1.73 15.64
N THR A 129 -8.55 1.10 15.83
CA THR A 129 -8.41 -0.10 16.67
C THR A 129 -8.77 0.21 18.12
N LYS A 130 -8.20 1.27 18.71
CA LYS A 130 -8.50 1.66 20.10
C LYS A 130 -9.98 1.99 20.32
N SER A 131 -10.58 2.70 19.38
CA SER A 131 -12.01 3.02 19.44
C SER A 131 -12.89 1.78 19.33
N TYR A 132 -12.49 0.81 18.49
CA TYR A 132 -13.21 -0.45 18.33
C TYR A 132 -13.05 -1.38 19.54
N GLU A 133 -11.85 -1.50 20.12
CA GLU A 133 -11.61 -2.22 21.38
C GLU A 133 -12.57 -1.70 22.47
N GLN A 134 -12.68 -0.37 22.59
CA GLN A 134 -13.56 0.27 23.57
C GLN A 134 -15.04 0.03 23.28
N ALA A 135 -15.45 -0.07 22.00
CA ALA A 135 -16.80 -0.45 21.61
C ALA A 135 -17.11 -1.92 21.92
N LEU A 136 -16.16 -2.82 21.65
CA LEU A 136 -16.27 -4.26 21.95
C LEU A 136 -16.43 -4.54 23.44
N TYR A 137 -15.70 -3.82 24.31
CA TYR A 137 -15.89 -3.90 25.77
C TYR A 137 -17.33 -3.56 26.21
N ARG A 138 -18.08 -2.82 25.38
CA ARG A 138 -19.49 -2.48 25.62
C ARG A 138 -20.45 -3.40 24.86
N ASN A 139 -19.97 -4.54 24.38
CA ASN A 139 -20.68 -5.50 23.51
C ASN A 139 -21.28 -4.84 22.25
N LYS A 140 -20.67 -3.76 21.75
CA LYS A 140 -21.06 -3.15 20.49
C LYS A 140 -20.16 -3.66 19.37
N ARG A 141 -20.79 -4.11 18.29
CA ARG A 141 -20.10 -4.53 17.05
C ARG A 141 -19.99 -3.41 16.01
N GLN A 142 -20.69 -2.30 16.22
CA GLN A 142 -20.68 -1.15 15.32
C GLN A 142 -19.95 0.02 15.99
N LEU A 143 -18.92 0.53 15.32
CA LEU A 143 -18.17 1.69 15.76
C LEU A 143 -18.97 2.98 15.47
N LYS A 144 -19.18 3.82 16.48
CA LYS A 144 -19.83 5.13 16.33
C LYS A 144 -18.85 6.27 16.63
N ALA A 145 -19.17 7.48 16.14
CA ALA A 145 -18.37 8.68 16.42
C ALA A 145 -18.20 8.96 17.92
N SER A 146 -19.21 8.62 18.73
CA SER A 146 -19.15 8.75 20.20
C SER A 146 -18.08 7.86 20.84
N ASP A 147 -17.76 6.73 20.21
CA ASP A 147 -16.74 5.80 20.70
C ASP A 147 -15.35 6.38 20.39
N VAL A 148 -15.13 6.92 19.19
CA VAL A 148 -13.89 7.66 18.82
C VAL A 148 -13.66 8.86 19.73
N THR A 149 -14.70 9.67 19.96
CA THR A 149 -14.63 10.84 20.85
C THR A 149 -14.25 10.40 22.27
N ARG A 150 -14.82 9.30 22.77
CA ARG A 150 -14.45 8.75 24.07
C ARG A 150 -12.98 8.30 24.10
N THR A 151 -12.51 7.63 23.07
CA THR A 151 -11.11 7.18 22.99
C THR A 151 -10.15 8.35 23.05
N ILE A 152 -10.44 9.44 22.34
CA ILE A 152 -9.68 10.70 22.41
C ILE A 152 -9.66 11.25 23.84
N GLN A 153 -10.82 11.28 24.52
CA GLN A 153 -10.93 11.82 25.88
C GLN A 153 -10.32 10.93 26.97
N THR A 154 -10.06 9.65 26.69
CA THR A 154 -9.57 8.67 27.69
C THR A 154 -8.12 8.25 27.47
N THR A 155 -7.52 8.59 26.32
CA THR A 155 -6.17 8.17 25.95
C THR A 155 -5.23 9.37 25.98
N ALA A 156 -4.28 9.39 26.91
CA ALA A 156 -3.37 10.53 27.10
C ALA A 156 -2.57 10.93 25.83
N SER A 157 -2.17 9.96 25.00
CA SER A 157 -1.45 10.24 23.74
C SER A 157 -2.30 10.93 22.67
N LEU A 158 -3.62 11.02 22.88
CA LEU A 158 -4.58 11.69 22.00
C LEU A 158 -5.05 13.04 22.56
N ASP A 159 -4.42 13.55 23.63
CA ASP A 159 -4.88 14.77 24.32
C ASP A 159 -4.89 16.01 23.42
N TRP A 160 -4.00 16.06 22.44
CA TRP A 160 -3.93 17.11 21.42
C TRP A 160 -5.18 17.21 20.53
N LEU A 161 -6.07 16.22 20.55
CA LEU A 161 -7.34 16.21 19.81
C LEU A 161 -8.56 16.58 20.65
N ARG A 162 -8.43 16.77 21.96
CA ARG A 162 -9.62 16.93 22.83
C ARG A 162 -10.42 18.19 22.54
N GLU A 163 -9.76 19.25 22.10
CA GLU A 163 -10.40 20.54 21.79
C GLU A 163 -11.26 20.45 20.52
N ASP A 164 -10.76 19.74 19.50
CA ASP A 164 -11.49 19.54 18.24
C ASP A 164 -12.65 18.54 18.37
N PHE A 165 -12.60 17.66 19.39
CA PHE A 165 -13.57 16.58 19.62
C PHE A 165 -14.15 16.63 21.04
N PRO A 166 -14.98 17.64 21.37
CA PRO A 166 -15.58 17.78 22.70
C PRO A 166 -16.56 16.64 23.00
N ASP A 167 -16.59 16.16 24.25
CA ASP A 167 -17.57 15.16 24.68
C ASP A 167 -18.96 15.83 24.80
N VAL A 168 -19.76 15.80 23.73
CA VAL A 168 -21.12 16.37 23.67
C VAL A 168 -22.13 15.59 24.54
N ARG A 169 -21.66 14.70 25.41
CA ARG A 169 -22.56 14.05 26.36
C ARG A 169 -22.99 15.08 27.40
N PRO A 170 -24.31 15.23 27.65
CA PRO A 170 -24.77 16.08 28.72
C PRO A 170 -24.10 15.64 30.01
N SER A 171 -23.60 16.61 30.77
CA SER A 171 -23.01 16.39 32.09
C SER A 171 -23.91 15.45 32.88
N ARG A 172 -23.32 14.52 33.64
CA ARG A 172 -24.03 13.57 34.51
C ARG A 172 -25.00 14.23 35.51
N ALA A 173 -25.01 15.56 35.62
CA ALA A 173 -25.99 16.32 36.37
C ALA A 173 -27.43 16.15 35.85
N ASP A 174 -27.65 15.84 34.56
CA ASP A 174 -29.00 15.85 33.96
C ASP A 174 -29.54 14.48 33.51
N ALA A 175 -28.87 13.37 33.84
CA ALA A 175 -29.32 12.02 33.44
C ALA A 175 -29.85 11.22 34.65
N PRO A 176 -31.05 10.61 34.57
CA PRO A 176 -31.59 9.80 35.66
C PRO A 176 -30.71 8.56 35.89
N ALA A 177 -30.46 8.24 37.17
CA ALA A 177 -29.55 7.20 37.61
C ALA A 177 -29.90 5.81 37.03
N ALA A 178 -29.10 5.33 36.08
CA ALA A 178 -29.17 3.96 35.60
C ALA A 178 -28.34 3.03 36.51
N LYS A 179 -28.99 1.92 36.91
CA LYS A 179 -28.56 0.95 37.92
C LYS A 179 -27.18 0.34 37.62
N LYS A 180 -26.37 0.19 38.68
CA LYS A 180 -25.18 -0.67 38.72
C LYS A 180 -25.63 -2.13 38.58
N ASP A 181 -25.03 -2.86 37.65
CA ASP A 181 -24.87 -4.31 37.78
C ASP A 181 -23.54 -4.77 37.17
N GLN A 182 -22.94 -5.73 37.87
CA GLN A 182 -21.63 -6.38 37.67
C GLN A 182 -21.65 -7.21 36.36
N GLU A 183 -20.56 -7.67 35.75
CA GLU A 183 -19.59 -8.64 36.27
C GLU A 183 -18.52 -8.91 35.19
N LYS A 184 -17.34 -9.35 35.63
CA LYS A 184 -16.15 -9.58 34.80
C LYS A 184 -16.36 -10.72 33.81
N ASP A 185 -16.27 -10.43 32.51
CA ASP A 185 -15.98 -11.45 31.50
C ASP A 185 -14.65 -11.10 30.82
N LYS A 186 -13.58 -11.78 31.23
CA LYS A 186 -12.23 -11.64 30.65
C LYS A 186 -12.21 -12.33 29.30
N ARG A 187 -12.88 -11.76 28.29
CA ARG A 187 -12.58 -12.11 26.90
C ARG A 187 -11.24 -11.47 26.53
N THR A 188 -10.23 -12.31 26.37
CA THR A 188 -8.92 -11.92 25.84
C THR A 188 -9.11 -11.24 24.50
N LEU A 189 -8.58 -10.02 24.38
CA LEU A 189 -8.53 -9.28 23.12
C LEU A 189 -7.81 -10.15 22.08
N PRO A 190 -8.36 -10.30 20.86
CA PRO A 190 -7.62 -10.94 19.78
C PRO A 190 -6.34 -10.15 19.49
N ASP A 191 -5.25 -10.88 19.25
CA ASP A 191 -3.94 -10.28 18.97
C ASP A 191 -4.05 -9.28 17.82
N SER A 192 -3.57 -8.06 18.03
CA SER A 192 -3.52 -6.99 17.01
C SER A 192 -2.89 -7.46 15.69
N ALA A 193 -1.98 -8.45 15.72
CA ALA A 193 -1.38 -9.04 14.53
C ALA A 193 -2.39 -9.82 13.65
N SER A 194 -3.46 -10.37 14.23
CA SER A 194 -4.49 -11.13 13.50
C SER A 194 -5.32 -10.27 12.55
N PHE A 195 -5.38 -8.96 12.77
CA PHE A 195 -6.06 -8.00 11.90
C PHE A 195 -5.31 -7.78 10.57
N PHE A 196 -4.00 -8.07 10.53
CA PHE A 196 -3.15 -7.88 9.37
C PHE A 196 -3.02 -9.11 8.46
N LYS A 197 -3.69 -10.23 8.80
CA LYS A 197 -3.64 -11.43 7.94
C LYS A 197 -4.55 -11.20 6.71
N PRO A 198 -4.01 -11.19 5.47
CA PRO A 198 -4.87 -11.17 4.30
C PRO A 198 -5.78 -12.39 4.33
N ARG A 199 -7.06 -12.20 3.99
CA ARG A 199 -8.05 -13.27 3.88
C ARG A 199 -7.65 -14.17 2.71
N ALA A 200 -6.72 -15.09 2.97
CA ALA A 200 -6.37 -16.16 2.05
C ALA A 200 -7.60 -17.05 1.86
N ALA A 201 -7.75 -17.53 0.63
CA ALA A 201 -8.88 -18.27 0.12
C ALA A 201 -9.29 -19.45 1.01
N GLU A 202 -10.48 -19.35 1.57
CA GLU A 202 -11.31 -20.41 2.16
C GLU A 202 -12.74 -19.89 1.89
N GLU A 203 -13.62 -20.53 1.12
CA GLU A 203 -13.77 -21.93 0.78
C GLU A 203 -14.35 -22.05 -0.63
N ALA A 204 -13.69 -22.83 -1.48
CA ALA A 204 -14.32 -23.53 -2.60
C ALA A 204 -14.31 -25.02 -2.22
N ASN A 205 -15.19 -25.41 -1.29
CA ASN A 205 -15.61 -26.79 -1.12
C ASN A 205 -16.90 -26.86 -0.29
N GLU A 206 -18.04 -26.68 -0.95
CA GLU A 206 -19.24 -27.52 -0.78
C GLU A 206 -20.17 -27.35 -1.98
#